data_AF-A0A7Y4YEA0-F1
#
_entry.id   AF-A0A7Y4YEA0-F1
#
_cell.length_a   1.000
_cell.length_b   1.000
_cell.length_c   1.000
_cell.angle_alpha   90.00
_cell.angle_beta   90.00
_cell.angle_gamma   90.00
#
_symmetry.space_group_name_H-M   'P 1'
#
loop_
_entity.id
_entity.type
_entity.pdbx_description
1 polymer ?
#
loop_
_entity_poly.entity_id
_entity_poly.type
_entity_poly.pdbx_seq_one_letter_code
_entity_poly.pdbx_strand_id
1 'polypeptide(L)'
;MKAFEEQVKKYVRLPGNEIIIFSKSIEHLAFKHLNPVSAGSCIIDAQKKKVHCYGLSITLHLQADEKEDTRLATTLIFGGK
;
A
#
# COMPACT_ATOMS: atom_id res chain seq x y z
N MET A 1 -27.55 6.01 5.82
CA MET A 1 -26.17 6.54 5.89
C MET A 1 -25.23 5.38 5.56
N LYS A 2 -24.49 5.43 4.44
CA LYS A 2 -23.43 4.43 4.22
C LYS A 2 -22.28 4.82 5.14
N ALA A 3 -21.97 3.97 6.11
CA ALA A 3 -20.70 4.06 6.81
C ALA A 3 -19.62 4.07 5.71
N PHE A 4 -18.85 5.14 5.65
CA PHE A 4 -17.68 5.21 4.79
C PHE A 4 -16.68 4.26 5.42
N GLU A 5 -16.74 2.97 5.06
CA GLU A 5 -15.72 2.02 5.48
C GLU A 5 -14.38 2.58 4.99
N GLU A 6 -13.47 2.86 5.92
CA GLU A 6 -12.06 3.05 5.62
C GLU A 6 -11.61 1.78 4.86
N GLN A 7 -11.57 1.87 3.54
CA GLN A 7 -11.32 0.71 2.71
C GLN A 7 -9.85 0.35 2.84
N VAL A 8 -9.55 -0.60 3.73
CA VAL A 8 -8.23 -1.22 3.82
C VAL A 8 -7.91 -1.86 2.47
N LYS A 9 -6.83 -1.39 1.86
CA LYS A 9 -6.23 -1.94 0.65
C LYS A 9 -4.96 -2.70 1.00
N LYS A 10 -4.46 -3.47 0.05
CA LYS A 10 -3.12 -4.07 0.10
C LYS A 10 -2.23 -3.35 -0.90
N TYR A 11 -0.93 -3.43 -0.69
CA TYR A 11 0.03 -2.89 -1.64
C TYR A 11 1.31 -3.72 -1.69
N VAL A 12 2.07 -3.52 -2.77
CA VAL A 12 3.49 -3.88 -2.87
C VAL A 12 4.28 -2.66 -3.34
N ARG A 13 5.52 -2.53 -2.87
CA ARG A 13 6.51 -1.60 -3.44
C ARG A 13 7.50 -2.38 -4.28
N LEU A 14 7.73 -1.92 -5.50
CA LEU A 14 8.71 -2.49 -6.43
C LEU A 14 10.08 -1.82 -6.28
N PRO A 15 11.16 -2.43 -6.80
CA PRO A 15 12.42 -1.75 -7.00
C PRO A 15 12.19 -0.46 -7.82
N GLY A 16 12.82 0.65 -7.43
CA GLY A 16 12.61 1.95 -8.10
C GLY A 16 11.49 2.81 -7.50
N ASN A 17 10.95 2.45 -6.34
CA ASN A 17 9.98 3.23 -5.56
C ASN A 17 8.57 3.34 -6.17
N GLU A 18 8.24 2.44 -7.09
CA GLU A 18 6.87 2.30 -7.60
C GLU A 18 5.99 1.54 -6.58
N ILE A 19 4.78 2.02 -6.34
CA ILE A 19 3.80 1.41 -5.45
C ILE A 19 2.62 0.91 -6.28
N ILE A 20 2.18 -0.33 -6.05
CA ILE A 20 0.93 -0.86 -6.59
C ILE A 20 -0.04 -1.08 -5.44
N ILE A 21 -1.17 -0.34 -5.44
CA ILE A 21 -2.25 -0.51 -4.46
C ILE A 21 -3.39 -1.32 -5.10
N PHE A 22 -3.91 -2.30 -4.38
CA PHE A 22 -4.91 -3.24 -4.89
C PHE A 22 -5.93 -3.66 -3.82
N SER A 23 -7.03 -4.28 -4.26
CA SER A 23 -8.10 -4.74 -3.38
C SER A 23 -7.60 -5.75 -2.34
N LYS A 24 -8.17 -5.73 -1.12
CA LYS A 24 -7.88 -6.71 -0.06
C LYS A 24 -8.13 -8.16 -0.49
N SER A 25 -9.02 -8.39 -1.47
CA SER A 25 -9.32 -9.71 -2.02
C SER A 25 -8.18 -10.31 -2.84
N ILE A 26 -7.23 -9.50 -3.32
CA ILE A 26 -6.06 -9.96 -4.07
C ILE A 26 -4.93 -10.27 -3.08
N GLU A 27 -4.20 -11.35 -3.31
CA GLU A 27 -3.06 -11.74 -2.48
C GLU A 27 -1.77 -11.08 -2.96
N HIS A 28 -0.87 -10.74 -2.02
CA HIS A 28 0.45 -10.21 -2.36
C HIS A 28 1.26 -11.15 -3.25
N LEU A 29 1.03 -12.47 -3.13
CA LEU A 29 1.71 -13.49 -3.92
C LEU A 29 1.51 -13.31 -5.43
N ALA A 30 0.37 -12.73 -5.84
CA ALA A 30 0.10 -12.41 -7.24
C ALA A 30 1.18 -11.51 -7.86
N PHE A 31 1.87 -10.69 -7.05
CA PHE A 31 2.90 -9.75 -7.49
C PHE A 31 4.33 -10.25 -7.26
N LYS A 32 4.53 -11.49 -6.80
CA LYS A 32 5.86 -12.05 -6.49
C LYS A 32 6.84 -11.95 -7.67
N HIS A 33 6.34 -12.12 -8.88
CA HIS A 33 7.13 -12.07 -10.12
C HIS A 33 7.71 -10.69 -10.45
N LEU A 34 7.23 -9.62 -9.79
CA LEU A 34 7.75 -8.26 -9.94
C LEU A 34 8.88 -7.93 -8.95
N ASN A 35 9.33 -8.90 -8.14
CA ASN A 35 10.38 -8.76 -7.14
C ASN A 35 10.16 -7.59 -6.16
N PRO A 36 9.01 -7.51 -5.47
CA PRO A 36 8.72 -6.43 -4.55
C PRO A 36 9.76 -6.36 -3.40
N VAL A 37 10.03 -5.14 -2.95
CA VAL A 37 11.01 -4.84 -1.88
C VAL A 37 10.36 -4.58 -0.52
N SER A 38 9.09 -4.19 -0.51
CA SER A 38 8.23 -4.14 0.69
C SER A 38 6.79 -4.41 0.32
N ALA A 39 5.97 -4.82 1.30
CA ALA A 39 4.56 -5.12 1.08
C ALA A 39 3.78 -5.02 2.38
N GLY A 40 2.49 -4.67 2.28
CA GLY A 40 1.64 -4.56 3.46
C GLY A 40 0.19 -4.22 3.13
N SER A 41 -0.49 -3.63 4.11
CA SER A 41 -1.82 -3.05 3.96
C SER A 41 -1.74 -1.53 4.03
N CYS A 42 -2.73 -0.84 3.47
CA CYS A 42 -2.82 0.60 3.60
C CYS A 42 -4.26 1.10 3.72
N ILE A 43 -4.42 2.23 4.41
CA ILE A 43 -5.67 2.97 4.51
C ILE A 43 -5.51 4.29 3.76
N ILE A 44 -6.49 4.62 2.91
CA ILE A 44 -6.52 5.89 2.18
C ILE A 44 -7.41 6.87 2.96
N ASP A 45 -6.80 7.82 3.65
CA ASP A 45 -7.48 8.92 4.32
C ASP A 45 -7.64 10.09 3.35
N ALA A 46 -8.79 10.13 2.67
CA ALA A 46 -9.12 11.16 1.70
C ALA A 46 -9.32 12.55 2.34
N GLN A 47 -9.72 12.62 3.61
CA GLN A 47 -9.92 13.90 4.30
C GLN A 47 -8.58 14.57 4.60
N LYS A 48 -7.59 13.78 5.05
CA LYS A 48 -6.24 14.27 5.31
C LYS A 48 -5.32 14.25 4.08
N LYS A 49 -5.80 13.77 2.94
CA LYS A 49 -5.01 13.54 1.72
C LYS A 49 -3.74 12.74 2.02
N LYS A 50 -3.88 11.67 2.78
CA LYS A 50 -2.76 10.83 3.23
C LYS A 50 -3.09 9.36 3.08
N VAL A 51 -2.10 8.58 2.66
CA VAL A 51 -2.16 7.11 2.70
C VAL A 51 -1.33 6.64 3.87
N HIS A 52 -1.84 5.68 4.64
CA HIS A 52 -1.14 5.08 5.78
C HIS A 52 -0.80 3.63 5.44
N CYS A 53 0.47 3.32 5.22
CA CYS A 53 0.97 1.99 4.89
C CYS A 53 1.57 1.29 6.12
N TYR A 54 1.24 0.02 6.34
CA TYR A 54 1.65 -0.73 7.54
C TYR A 54 1.63 -2.25 7.35
N GLY A 55 2.18 -2.96 8.33
CA GLY A 55 2.05 -4.40 8.49
C GLY A 55 3.07 -5.26 7.73
N LEU A 56 2.73 -6.54 7.58
CA LEU A 56 3.58 -7.58 7.02
C LEU A 56 2.82 -8.38 5.94
N SER A 57 3.47 -8.65 4.82
CA SER A 57 3.02 -9.69 3.90
C SER A 57 3.61 -11.03 4.29
N ILE A 58 2.78 -11.92 4.84
CA ILE A 58 3.21 -13.27 5.24
C ILE A 58 3.63 -14.09 4.02
N THR A 59 2.88 -14.00 2.92
CA THR A 59 3.12 -14.81 1.72
C THR A 59 4.40 -14.40 0.98
N LEU A 60 4.76 -13.11 1.03
CA LEU A 60 6.02 -12.63 0.45
C LEU A 60 7.17 -12.56 1.47
N HIS A 61 6.89 -12.72 2.76
CA HIS A 61 7.85 -12.48 3.86
C HIS A 61 8.49 -11.09 3.79
N LEU A 62 7.69 -10.08 3.42
CA LEU A 62 8.12 -8.68 3.28
C LEU A 62 7.38 -7.79 4.25
N GLN A 63 8.11 -6.94 4.95
CA GLN A 63 7.57 -5.96 5.88
C GLN A 63 7.40 -4.61 5.20
N ALA A 64 6.36 -3.87 5.61
CA ALA A 64 6.17 -2.48 5.21
C ALA A 64 7.32 -1.60 5.73
N ASP A 65 7.86 -0.73 4.88
CA ASP A 65 8.59 0.45 5.32
C ASP A 65 7.57 1.55 5.57
N GLU A 66 6.99 1.60 6.77
CA GLU A 66 5.85 2.46 7.07
C GLU A 66 6.11 3.94 6.78
N LYS A 67 7.36 4.39 6.83
CA LYS A 67 7.73 5.78 6.54
C LYS A 67 7.78 6.02 5.04
N GLU A 68 8.56 5.22 4.31
CA GLU A 68 8.79 5.43 2.88
C GLU A 68 7.59 4.99 2.05
N ASP A 69 6.96 3.87 2.37
CA ASP A 69 5.79 3.34 1.67
C ASP A 69 4.59 4.27 1.83
N THR A 70 4.39 4.85 3.02
CA THR A 70 3.35 5.88 3.27
C THR A 70 3.63 7.12 2.42
N ARG A 71 4.88 7.59 2.37
CA ARG A 71 5.27 8.77 1.59
C ARG A 71 4.98 8.55 0.11
N LEU A 72 5.48 7.45 -0.46
CA LEU A 72 5.31 7.11 -1.87
C LEU A 72 3.85 6.87 -2.24
N ALA A 73 3.11 6.11 -1.43
CA ALA A 73 1.69 5.85 -1.66
C ALA A 73 0.84 7.13 -1.57
N THR A 74 1.18 8.03 -0.65
CA THR A 74 0.51 9.34 -0.54
C THR A 74 0.76 10.18 -1.80
N THR A 75 1.99 10.23 -2.28
CA THR A 75 2.35 10.93 -3.52
C THR A 75 1.65 10.32 -4.75
N LEU A 76 1.54 9.00 -4.83
CA LEU A 76 0.86 8.32 -5.93
C LEU A 76 -0.64 8.70 -6.01
N ILE A 77 -1.34 8.71 -4.87
CA ILE A 77 -2.80 8.91 -4.84
C ILE A 77 -3.19 10.38 -4.85
N PHE A 78 -2.46 11.24 -4.14
CA PHE A 78 -2.83 12.65 -3.93
C PHE A 78 -1.91 13.63 -4.66
N GLY A 79 -0.86 13.16 -5.30
CA GLY A 79 0.18 13.97 -5.95
C GLY A 79 1.30 14.40 -5.01
N GLY A 80 2.43 14.82 -5.59
CA GLY A 80 3.48 15.56 -4.89
C GLY A 80 3.23 17.06 -5.04
N LYS A 81 3.42 17.85 -3.98
CA LYS A 81 3.71 19.27 -4.14
C LYS A 81 5.16 19.44 -4.57
#